data_AF-A0A3D0NZH6-F1
#
_entry.id   AF-A0A3D0NZH6-F1
#
_cell.length_a   1.000
_cell.length_b   1.000
_cell.length_c   1.000
_cell.angle_alpha   90.00
_cell.angle_beta   90.00
_cell.angle_gamma   90.00
#
_symmetry.space_group_name_H-M   'P 1'
#
loop_
_entity.id
_entity.type
_entity.pdbx_description
1 polymer ?
#
loop_
_entity_poly.entity_id
_entity_poly.type
_entity_poly.pdbx_seq_one_letter_code
_entity_poly.pdbx_strand_id
1 'polypeptide(L)'
;MFANLMYFQDLEFYKKTPVFTYNTLYEKSQWKIIAIFKTNTLKWQGEIFNYLRGSFSSDYDFLNYIYELRMRSFIDCPVDVNEHDTIVTLSTCCYDFDDFRFVVVARKVRDGESDSVDVSQAKYSDTPLYPDVWYNYRGGVKPIVTSFQDALNRGEIKWYDGDGKWTEKDDEELTKLLNEGKERAEKMMRDSYPKTNYAAEQQTEIDQIIRKYMTLINEASKASEVNDLYTQAVAELSMVKTKKEVDKEAEESKKQEESSKKEVSEQALREAKAEAIAEIQRSIEGNEYRMTQYNEVQQIIAAYTERINNAKGLASVSREKSAAIAALAKIKTNEQLNSEEESSQGQELESERSAALTELQTYVDIDEYDTQQKNVVMRILNDYTIRINAAQSIDEIQGLLGEAEDKLDDVSHTAPSRPSQESSQQSSQESSRESEPEPQSSVEQSSEPESSVEESSKPDSSEPESSVEESSQPEISDESSSESTSEPVSEATGT
;
A
#
# COMPACT_ATOMS: atom_id res chain seq x y z
N MET A 1 -35.83 -30.40 -35.73
CA MET A 1 -35.21 -31.06 -36.91
C MET A 1 -33.85 -30.42 -37.16
N PHE A 2 -33.10 -30.80 -38.21
CA PHE A 2 -31.79 -30.19 -38.57
C PHE A 2 -30.70 -30.13 -37.46
N ALA A 3 -30.85 -30.85 -36.34
CA ALA A 3 -29.86 -30.84 -35.25
C ALA A 3 -28.45 -31.25 -35.72
N ASN A 4 -28.36 -32.17 -36.68
CA ASN A 4 -27.12 -32.62 -37.30
C ASN A 4 -26.34 -31.51 -38.02
N LEU A 5 -26.93 -30.35 -38.32
CA LEU A 5 -26.16 -29.20 -38.82
C LEU A 5 -25.10 -28.77 -37.82
N MET A 6 -25.37 -28.87 -36.50
CA MET A 6 -24.40 -28.52 -35.46
C MET A 6 -23.15 -29.41 -35.47
N TYR A 7 -23.15 -30.57 -36.12
CA TYR A 7 -21.94 -31.37 -36.31
C TYR A 7 -20.90 -30.67 -37.20
N PHE A 8 -21.31 -29.73 -38.06
CA PHE A 8 -20.38 -28.87 -38.80
C PHE A 8 -19.58 -27.90 -37.92
N GLN A 9 -19.78 -27.87 -36.59
CA GLN A 9 -18.84 -27.24 -35.68
C GLN A 9 -17.51 -28.01 -35.52
N ASP A 10 -17.47 -29.28 -35.95
CA ASP A 10 -16.25 -30.07 -36.05
C ASP A 10 -15.67 -29.99 -37.47
N LEU A 11 -14.44 -29.46 -37.59
CA LEU A 11 -13.67 -29.42 -38.82
C LEU A 11 -13.47 -30.81 -39.46
N GLU A 12 -13.32 -31.86 -38.66
CA GLU A 12 -13.18 -33.23 -39.16
C GLU A 12 -14.53 -33.84 -39.58
N PHE A 13 -15.67 -33.25 -39.19
CA PHE A 13 -16.97 -33.57 -39.77
C PHE A 13 -17.18 -32.83 -41.10
N TYR A 14 -16.79 -31.56 -41.18
CA TYR A 14 -16.77 -30.80 -42.44
C TYR A 14 -15.92 -31.48 -43.51
N LYS A 15 -14.68 -31.87 -43.20
CA LYS A 15 -13.77 -32.56 -44.14
C LYS A 15 -14.34 -33.87 -44.71
N LYS A 16 -15.20 -34.56 -43.94
CA LYS A 16 -15.89 -35.79 -44.38
C LYS A 16 -17.18 -35.52 -45.15
N THR A 17 -17.75 -34.32 -45.03
CA THR A 17 -19.07 -33.94 -45.54
C THR A 17 -19.10 -32.55 -46.20
N PRO A 18 -18.11 -32.15 -47.03
CA PRO A 18 -18.02 -30.77 -47.55
C PRO A 18 -19.11 -30.42 -48.57
N VAL A 19 -19.85 -31.43 -49.05
CA VAL A 19 -20.87 -31.33 -50.09
C VAL A 19 -22.11 -32.13 -49.68
N PHE A 20 -23.30 -31.60 -50.00
CA PHE A 20 -24.57 -32.33 -49.83
C PHE A 20 -25.45 -32.24 -51.08
N THR A 21 -26.38 -33.20 -51.20
CA THR A 21 -27.39 -33.21 -52.25
C THR A 21 -28.64 -32.46 -51.79
N TYR A 22 -29.11 -31.49 -52.58
CA TYR A 22 -30.46 -30.92 -52.44
C TYR A 22 -31.10 -30.84 -53.83
N ASN A 23 -32.25 -31.51 -53.97
CA ASN A 23 -32.97 -31.70 -55.22
C ASN A 23 -34.32 -30.97 -55.15
N THR A 24 -34.74 -30.38 -56.26
CA THR A 24 -36.08 -29.81 -56.43
C THR A 24 -36.94 -30.74 -57.29
N LEU A 25 -38.14 -30.29 -57.68
CA LEU A 25 -38.95 -30.98 -58.70
C LEU A 25 -38.36 -30.87 -60.11
N TYR A 26 -37.44 -29.93 -60.34
CA TYR A 26 -36.91 -29.57 -61.65
C TYR A 26 -35.47 -30.04 -61.88
N GLU A 27 -34.68 -30.14 -60.80
CA GLU A 27 -33.25 -30.44 -60.87
C GLU A 27 -32.77 -31.31 -59.71
N LYS A 28 -31.70 -32.07 -59.97
CA LYS A 28 -30.87 -32.68 -58.93
C LYS A 28 -29.58 -31.89 -58.82
N SER A 29 -29.15 -31.54 -57.61
CA SER A 29 -28.01 -30.63 -57.45
C SER A 29 -27.16 -30.97 -56.23
N GLN A 30 -25.86 -30.89 -56.42
CA GLN A 30 -24.84 -30.97 -55.38
C GLN A 30 -24.51 -29.54 -54.91
N TRP A 31 -24.22 -29.38 -53.63
CA TRP A 31 -24.00 -28.07 -52.99
C TRP A 31 -22.76 -28.12 -52.09
N LYS A 32 -21.74 -27.33 -52.43
CA LYS A 32 -20.46 -27.22 -51.71
C LYS A 32 -20.57 -26.18 -50.60
N ILE A 33 -20.26 -26.57 -49.36
CA ILE A 33 -20.40 -25.68 -48.19
C ILE A 33 -19.31 -24.60 -48.22
N ILE A 34 -19.73 -23.33 -48.08
CA ILE A 34 -18.89 -22.12 -48.18
C ILE A 34 -18.77 -21.34 -46.87
N ALA A 35 -19.72 -21.49 -45.95
CA ALA A 35 -19.70 -20.83 -44.64
C ALA A 35 -20.50 -21.61 -43.58
N ILE A 36 -20.00 -21.65 -42.35
CA ILE A 36 -20.61 -22.31 -41.19
C ILE A 36 -20.45 -21.41 -39.97
N PHE A 37 -21.55 -20.91 -39.40
CA PHE A 37 -21.50 -19.89 -38.34
C PHE A 37 -22.65 -19.95 -37.34
N LYS A 38 -22.50 -19.17 -36.25
CA LYS A 38 -23.52 -18.96 -35.20
C LYS A 38 -23.92 -17.49 -35.16
N THR A 39 -25.21 -17.19 -35.07
CA THR A 39 -25.74 -15.81 -35.09
C THR A 39 -26.88 -15.61 -34.11
N ASN A 40 -27.05 -14.37 -33.65
CA ASN A 40 -28.16 -13.93 -32.81
C ASN A 40 -29.44 -13.68 -33.63
N THR A 41 -30.58 -13.67 -32.94
CA THR A 41 -31.86 -13.12 -33.42
C THR A 41 -32.30 -11.90 -32.60
N LEU A 42 -31.79 -11.73 -31.37
CA LEU A 42 -32.21 -10.70 -30.44
C LEU A 42 -31.26 -9.49 -30.50
N LYS A 43 -31.83 -8.27 -30.52
CA LYS A 43 -31.07 -7.02 -30.66
C LYS A 43 -30.11 -6.73 -29.50
N TRP A 44 -30.41 -7.21 -28.28
CA TRP A 44 -29.54 -7.03 -27.12
C TRP A 44 -28.25 -7.87 -27.20
N GLN A 45 -28.23 -8.89 -28.06
CA GLN A 45 -27.08 -9.77 -28.26
C GLN A 45 -26.08 -9.23 -29.30
N GLY A 46 -26.40 -8.09 -29.93
CA GLY A 46 -25.60 -7.44 -30.95
C GLY A 46 -26.38 -7.12 -32.22
N GLU A 47 -25.69 -6.56 -33.20
CA GLU A 47 -26.25 -6.22 -34.50
C GLU A 47 -26.77 -7.47 -35.25
N ILE A 48 -28.05 -7.49 -35.61
CA ILE A 48 -28.68 -8.66 -36.26
C ILE A 48 -28.29 -8.70 -37.74
N PHE A 49 -27.49 -9.70 -38.11
CA PHE A 49 -27.16 -9.99 -39.51
C PHE A 49 -28.30 -10.75 -40.21
N ASN A 50 -28.78 -10.21 -41.34
CA ASN A 50 -29.88 -10.82 -42.10
C ASN A 50 -29.41 -11.97 -43.01
N TYR A 51 -29.04 -13.09 -42.41
CA TYR A 51 -28.63 -14.32 -43.11
C TYR A 51 -29.76 -15.03 -43.90
N LEU A 52 -30.99 -14.52 -43.85
CA LEU A 52 -32.15 -15.01 -44.60
C LEU A 52 -32.37 -14.22 -45.91
N ARG A 53 -31.43 -13.35 -46.29
CA ARG A 53 -31.46 -12.60 -47.54
C ARG A 53 -31.33 -13.53 -48.75
N GLY A 54 -32.33 -13.50 -49.63
CA GLY A 54 -32.36 -14.27 -50.89
C GLY A 54 -32.55 -13.41 -52.15
N SER A 55 -32.31 -12.10 -52.05
CA SER A 55 -32.46 -11.14 -53.15
C SER A 55 -31.48 -9.98 -53.00
N PHE A 56 -30.87 -9.59 -54.13
CA PHE A 56 -29.75 -8.66 -54.21
C PHE A 56 -30.03 -7.58 -55.25
N SER A 57 -29.47 -6.38 -55.07
CA SER A 57 -29.63 -5.24 -56.00
C SER A 57 -28.68 -5.32 -57.19
N SER A 58 -27.49 -5.88 -56.98
CA SER A 58 -26.44 -6.05 -57.97
C SER A 58 -25.54 -7.26 -57.65
N ASP A 59 -24.59 -7.55 -58.54
CA ASP A 59 -23.63 -8.63 -58.38
C ASP A 59 -22.61 -8.32 -57.26
N TYR A 60 -22.24 -7.04 -57.10
CA TYR A 60 -21.45 -6.56 -55.96
C TYR A 60 -22.15 -6.75 -54.60
N ASP A 61 -23.44 -6.43 -54.51
CA ASP A 61 -24.26 -6.61 -53.31
C ASP A 61 -24.33 -8.09 -52.87
N PHE A 62 -24.43 -9.00 -53.85
CA PHE A 62 -24.33 -10.43 -53.60
C PHE A 62 -22.94 -10.84 -53.09
N LEU A 63 -21.85 -10.40 -53.75
CA LEU A 63 -20.48 -10.73 -53.33
C LEU A 63 -20.10 -10.16 -51.96
N ASN A 64 -20.59 -8.97 -51.62
CA ASN A 64 -20.43 -8.38 -50.29
C ASN A 64 -21.17 -9.18 -49.22
N TYR A 65 -22.35 -9.72 -49.53
CA TYR A 65 -23.05 -10.65 -48.66
C TYR A 65 -22.33 -12.00 -48.51
N ILE A 66 -21.73 -12.55 -49.57
CA ILE A 66 -20.88 -13.76 -49.49
C ILE A 66 -19.64 -13.51 -48.61
N TYR A 67 -19.00 -12.35 -48.74
CA TYR A 67 -17.90 -11.94 -47.86
C TYR A 67 -18.35 -11.85 -46.39
N GLU A 68 -19.49 -11.22 -46.11
CA GLU A 68 -20.04 -11.12 -44.75
C GLU A 68 -20.42 -12.50 -44.16
N LEU A 69 -20.89 -13.45 -44.98
CA LEU A 69 -21.12 -14.83 -44.55
C LEU A 69 -19.80 -15.54 -44.19
N ARG A 70 -18.75 -15.35 -45.00
CA ARG A 70 -17.43 -15.97 -44.77
C ARG A 70 -16.70 -15.36 -43.58
N MET A 71 -16.79 -14.05 -43.35
CA MET A 71 -16.24 -13.39 -42.17
C MET A 71 -16.84 -13.93 -40.85
N ARG A 72 -18.08 -14.43 -40.88
CA ARG A 72 -18.74 -15.09 -39.74
C ARG A 72 -18.40 -16.58 -39.63
N SER A 73 -17.87 -17.19 -40.70
CA SER A 73 -17.60 -18.62 -40.75
C SER A 73 -16.45 -18.99 -39.81
N PHE A 74 -16.69 -19.89 -38.86
CA PHE A 74 -15.62 -20.38 -37.98
C PHE A 74 -14.78 -21.50 -38.62
N ILE A 75 -15.16 -21.99 -39.81
CA ILE A 75 -14.32 -22.84 -40.68
C ILE A 75 -14.06 -22.12 -42.00
N ASP A 76 -12.79 -22.01 -42.37
CA ASP A 76 -12.36 -21.54 -43.68
C ASP A 76 -12.64 -22.66 -44.70
N CYS A 77 -13.74 -22.53 -45.44
CA CYS A 77 -14.19 -23.50 -46.43
C CYS A 77 -13.46 -23.29 -47.78
N PRO A 78 -12.60 -24.23 -48.25
CA PRO A 78 -11.81 -24.08 -49.48
C PRO A 78 -12.65 -24.39 -50.72
N VAL A 79 -13.65 -23.55 -50.93
CA VAL A 79 -14.59 -23.55 -52.04
C VAL A 79 -14.63 -22.14 -52.59
N ASP A 80 -14.43 -22.00 -53.89
CA ASP A 80 -14.54 -20.76 -54.67
C ASP A 80 -16.00 -20.23 -54.74
N VAL A 81 -16.22 -18.94 -54.95
CA VAL A 81 -17.53 -18.31 -55.27
C VAL A 81 -17.32 -17.07 -56.14
N ASN A 82 -18.19 -16.86 -57.13
CA ASN A 82 -18.29 -15.63 -57.93
C ASN A 82 -19.73 -15.11 -58.06
N GLU A 83 -19.87 -13.97 -58.72
CA GLU A 83 -21.12 -13.22 -58.99
C GLU A 83 -22.27 -14.05 -59.58
N HIS A 84 -21.99 -15.14 -60.30
CA HIS A 84 -23.00 -15.92 -61.03
C HIS A 84 -23.47 -17.18 -60.27
N ASP A 85 -22.99 -17.39 -59.04
CA ASP A 85 -23.30 -18.58 -58.26
C ASP A 85 -24.65 -18.51 -57.52
N THR A 86 -25.34 -19.66 -57.46
CA THR A 86 -26.53 -19.84 -56.61
C THR A 86 -26.14 -20.41 -55.25
N ILE A 87 -26.66 -19.84 -54.16
CA ILE A 87 -26.48 -20.35 -52.79
C ILE A 87 -27.76 -20.94 -52.19
N VAL A 88 -27.60 -21.79 -51.18
CA VAL A 88 -28.66 -22.25 -50.29
C VAL A 88 -28.22 -22.10 -48.83
N THR A 89 -29.14 -21.63 -47.98
CA THR A 89 -28.91 -21.43 -46.54
C THR A 89 -29.74 -22.41 -45.73
N LEU A 90 -29.09 -23.23 -44.89
CA LEU A 90 -29.71 -24.13 -43.94
C LEU A 90 -29.54 -23.55 -42.52
N SER A 91 -30.63 -23.42 -41.77
CA SER A 91 -30.63 -22.83 -40.42
C SER A 91 -31.37 -23.71 -39.42
N THR A 92 -30.87 -23.75 -38.18
CA THR A 92 -31.49 -24.41 -37.03
C THR A 92 -31.19 -23.62 -35.76
N CYS A 93 -31.91 -23.87 -34.66
CA CYS A 93 -31.56 -23.28 -33.36
C CYS A 93 -30.28 -23.91 -32.80
N CYS A 94 -29.47 -23.13 -32.09
CA CYS A 94 -28.43 -23.64 -31.20
C CYS A 94 -28.49 -22.94 -29.85
N TYR A 95 -27.92 -23.59 -28.83
CA TYR A 95 -28.15 -23.26 -27.41
C TYR A 95 -26.92 -22.63 -26.74
N ASP A 96 -26.05 -21.98 -27.53
CA ASP A 96 -24.90 -21.23 -27.03
C ASP A 96 -25.32 -19.99 -26.20
N PHE A 97 -26.44 -19.38 -26.58
CA PHE A 97 -27.15 -18.28 -25.92
C PHE A 97 -28.65 -18.38 -26.26
N ASP A 98 -29.49 -17.56 -25.63
CA ASP A 98 -30.93 -17.53 -25.91
C ASP A 98 -31.24 -17.19 -27.39
N ASP A 99 -32.25 -17.86 -27.94
CA ASP A 99 -32.73 -17.78 -29.33
C ASP A 99 -31.66 -17.74 -30.46
N PHE A 100 -30.46 -18.27 -30.22
CA PHE A 100 -29.39 -18.33 -31.22
C PHE A 100 -29.70 -19.27 -32.40
N ARG A 101 -28.99 -19.07 -33.52
CA ARG A 101 -29.12 -19.85 -34.75
C ARG A 101 -27.76 -20.35 -35.23
N PHE A 102 -27.72 -21.62 -35.63
CA PHE A 102 -26.60 -22.25 -36.33
C PHE A 102 -26.93 -22.32 -37.82
N VAL A 103 -26.02 -21.83 -38.65
CA VAL A 103 -26.25 -21.62 -40.09
C VAL A 103 -25.14 -22.31 -40.90
N VAL A 104 -25.55 -23.04 -41.94
CA VAL A 104 -24.67 -23.61 -42.97
C VAL A 104 -25.10 -23.05 -44.32
N VAL A 105 -24.18 -22.43 -45.06
CA VAL A 105 -24.43 -21.94 -46.43
C VAL A 105 -23.57 -22.71 -47.41
N ALA A 106 -24.16 -23.07 -48.55
CA ALA A 106 -23.49 -23.79 -49.63
C ALA A 106 -23.78 -23.17 -51.00
N ARG A 107 -22.75 -23.17 -51.87
CA ARG A 107 -22.83 -22.85 -53.30
C ARG A 107 -23.27 -24.09 -54.09
N LYS A 108 -24.11 -23.93 -55.11
CA LYS A 108 -24.44 -24.97 -56.09
C LYS A 108 -23.22 -25.35 -56.94
N VAL A 109 -23.00 -26.64 -57.19
CA VAL A 109 -21.98 -27.10 -58.14
C VAL A 109 -22.37 -26.64 -59.55
N ARG A 110 -21.44 -25.98 -60.25
CA ARG A 110 -21.62 -25.36 -61.57
C ARG A 110 -21.67 -26.43 -62.66
N ASP A 111 -22.26 -26.10 -63.82
CA ASP A 111 -22.36 -27.03 -64.95
C ASP A 111 -20.97 -27.44 -65.45
N GLY A 112 -20.67 -28.75 -65.32
CA GLY A 112 -19.36 -29.33 -65.68
C GLY A 112 -18.29 -29.30 -64.59
N GLU A 113 -18.57 -28.69 -63.43
CA GLU A 113 -17.69 -28.70 -62.26
C GLU A 113 -17.74 -30.08 -61.55
N SER A 114 -16.62 -30.52 -60.96
CA SER A 114 -16.61 -31.67 -60.06
C SER A 114 -17.29 -31.32 -58.73
N ASP A 115 -18.09 -32.23 -58.18
CA ASP A 115 -18.66 -32.12 -56.83
C ASP A 115 -17.68 -32.49 -55.71
N SER A 116 -16.39 -32.68 -56.01
CA SER A 116 -15.33 -32.81 -55.02
C SER A 116 -14.82 -31.46 -54.50
N VAL A 117 -14.21 -31.44 -53.31
CA VAL A 117 -13.62 -30.27 -52.65
C VAL A 117 -12.24 -30.66 -52.12
N ASP A 118 -11.22 -29.84 -52.35
CA ASP A 118 -9.91 -30.04 -51.72
C ASP A 118 -9.93 -29.56 -50.26
N VAL A 119 -10.39 -30.45 -49.39
CA VAL A 119 -10.47 -30.21 -47.95
C VAL A 119 -9.10 -30.20 -47.24
N SER A 120 -7.98 -30.35 -47.96
CA SER A 120 -6.63 -30.21 -47.37
C SER A 120 -6.35 -28.78 -46.88
N GLN A 121 -6.97 -27.79 -47.52
CA GLN A 121 -6.86 -26.38 -47.15
C GLN A 121 -7.91 -25.95 -46.08
N ALA A 122 -8.79 -26.86 -45.65
CA ALA A 122 -9.84 -26.55 -44.68
C ALA A 122 -9.29 -26.49 -43.26
N LYS A 123 -9.48 -25.35 -42.60
CA LYS A 123 -9.07 -25.09 -41.21
C LYS A 123 -10.16 -24.36 -40.42
N TYR A 124 -10.00 -24.25 -39.11
CA TYR A 124 -10.73 -23.24 -38.34
C TYR A 124 -10.24 -21.85 -38.74
N SER A 125 -11.16 -20.89 -38.82
CA SER A 125 -10.83 -19.49 -39.09
C SER A 125 -10.13 -18.86 -37.88
N ASP A 126 -9.14 -18.00 -38.10
CA ASP A 126 -8.33 -17.45 -37.01
C ASP A 126 -9.09 -16.37 -36.21
N THR A 127 -9.97 -15.62 -36.88
CA THR A 127 -10.73 -14.49 -36.30
C THR A 127 -12.17 -14.41 -36.84
N PRO A 128 -13.04 -15.41 -36.57
CA PRO A 128 -14.43 -15.39 -37.03
C PRO A 128 -15.30 -14.38 -36.28
N LEU A 129 -16.19 -13.71 -37.03
CA LEU A 129 -17.12 -12.70 -36.52
C LEU A 129 -18.35 -13.36 -35.87
N TYR A 130 -18.37 -13.36 -34.55
CA TYR A 130 -19.57 -13.64 -33.74
C TYR A 130 -20.38 -12.37 -33.40
N PRO A 131 -21.65 -12.50 -32.94
CA PRO A 131 -22.42 -11.43 -32.31
C PRO A 131 -21.78 -10.90 -31.02
N ASP A 132 -22.15 -9.68 -30.61
CA ASP A 132 -21.52 -8.96 -29.49
C ASP A 132 -21.59 -9.69 -28.14
N VAL A 133 -22.68 -10.41 -27.87
CA VAL A 133 -22.82 -11.24 -26.65
C VAL A 133 -21.74 -12.32 -26.54
N TRP A 134 -21.16 -12.78 -27.65
CA TRP A 134 -20.09 -13.78 -27.63
C TRP A 134 -18.84 -13.24 -26.94
N TYR A 135 -18.36 -12.05 -27.31
CA TYR A 135 -17.18 -11.44 -26.69
C TYR A 135 -17.46 -10.97 -25.27
N ASN A 136 -18.67 -10.49 -24.99
CA ASN A 136 -19.08 -10.08 -23.64
C ASN A 136 -19.01 -11.23 -22.61
N TYR A 137 -19.25 -12.47 -23.05
CA TYR A 137 -19.24 -13.66 -22.17
C TYR A 137 -18.00 -14.55 -22.31
N ARG A 138 -17.29 -14.52 -23.43
CA ARG A 138 -16.14 -15.41 -23.72
C ARG A 138 -14.82 -14.67 -23.96
N GLY A 139 -14.83 -13.34 -23.98
CA GLY A 139 -13.68 -12.51 -24.32
C GLY A 139 -13.28 -12.59 -25.80
N GLY A 140 -12.05 -12.18 -26.08
CA GLY A 140 -11.52 -12.04 -27.44
C GLY A 140 -11.81 -10.67 -28.05
N VAL A 141 -11.23 -10.41 -29.22
CA VAL A 141 -11.38 -9.16 -29.96
C VAL A 141 -12.35 -9.39 -31.13
N LYS A 142 -13.37 -8.55 -31.27
CA LYS A 142 -14.29 -8.58 -32.41
C LYS A 142 -13.53 -8.19 -33.68
N PRO A 143 -13.51 -9.03 -34.74
CA PRO A 143 -12.85 -8.68 -35.99
C PRO A 143 -13.57 -7.53 -36.69
N ILE A 144 -12.81 -6.72 -37.40
CA ILE A 144 -13.29 -5.51 -38.05
C ILE A 144 -13.76 -5.86 -39.46
N VAL A 145 -14.94 -5.38 -39.86
CA VAL A 145 -15.64 -5.80 -41.08
C VAL A 145 -15.55 -4.70 -42.15
N THR A 146 -14.68 -4.90 -43.13
CA THR A 146 -14.59 -4.04 -44.32
C THR A 146 -15.60 -4.48 -45.38
N SER A 147 -15.59 -3.88 -46.58
CA SER A 147 -16.35 -4.42 -47.72
C SER A 147 -15.58 -5.53 -48.45
N PHE A 148 -16.28 -6.28 -49.31
CA PHE A 148 -15.68 -7.26 -50.22
C PHE A 148 -14.56 -6.64 -51.08
N GLN A 149 -14.78 -5.46 -51.68
CA GLN A 149 -13.79 -4.81 -52.54
C GLN A 149 -12.50 -4.49 -51.78
N ASP A 150 -12.59 -4.16 -50.49
CA ASP A 150 -11.44 -3.79 -49.68
C ASP A 150 -10.55 -5.00 -49.37
N ALA A 151 -11.17 -6.10 -48.94
CA ALA A 151 -10.48 -7.35 -48.69
C ALA A 151 -9.93 -8.00 -49.99
N LEU A 152 -10.61 -7.78 -51.13
CA LEU A 152 -10.08 -8.14 -52.45
C LEU A 152 -8.85 -7.29 -52.80
N ASN A 153 -8.92 -5.97 -52.63
CA ASN A 153 -7.81 -5.04 -52.89
C ASN A 153 -6.58 -5.31 -51.99
N ARG A 154 -6.77 -5.77 -50.76
CA ARG A 154 -5.69 -6.17 -49.84
C ARG A 154 -5.15 -7.59 -50.09
N GLY A 155 -5.75 -8.37 -50.99
CA GLY A 155 -5.34 -9.75 -51.30
C GLY A 155 -5.71 -10.78 -50.22
N GLU A 156 -6.67 -10.44 -49.35
CA GLU A 156 -7.17 -11.32 -48.28
C GLU A 156 -8.14 -12.38 -48.82
N ILE A 157 -8.89 -12.02 -49.86
CA ILE A 157 -9.85 -12.91 -50.53
C ILE A 157 -9.11 -13.86 -51.49
N LYS A 158 -9.09 -15.15 -51.12
CA LYS A 158 -8.54 -16.26 -51.92
C LYS A 158 -9.60 -17.15 -52.57
N TRP A 159 -10.87 -16.87 -52.32
CA TRP A 159 -12.02 -17.69 -52.74
C TRP A 159 -12.78 -17.09 -53.92
N TYR A 160 -12.44 -15.88 -54.37
CA TYR A 160 -13.11 -15.24 -55.50
C TYR A 160 -12.48 -15.69 -56.82
N ASP A 161 -13.31 -16.20 -57.74
CA ASP A 161 -12.90 -16.67 -59.07
C ASP A 161 -13.65 -15.98 -60.23
N GLY A 162 -14.38 -14.91 -59.94
CA GLY A 162 -15.10 -14.09 -60.92
C GLY A 162 -14.19 -13.13 -61.69
N ASP A 163 -14.80 -12.33 -62.58
CA ASP A 163 -14.03 -11.49 -63.51
C ASP A 163 -13.88 -10.01 -63.10
N GLY A 164 -14.56 -9.59 -62.03
CA GLY A 164 -14.44 -8.27 -61.41
C GLY A 164 -14.96 -7.09 -62.23
N LYS A 165 -15.78 -7.32 -63.28
CA LYS A 165 -16.38 -6.23 -64.07
C LYS A 165 -17.65 -5.68 -63.43
N TRP A 166 -17.47 -4.65 -62.62
CA TRP A 166 -18.57 -3.86 -62.06
C TRP A 166 -19.37 -3.11 -63.13
N THR A 167 -20.66 -2.96 -62.88
CA THR A 167 -21.63 -2.21 -63.70
C THR A 167 -21.98 -0.87 -63.05
N GLU A 168 -22.67 0.01 -63.79
CA GLU A 168 -23.16 1.30 -63.24
C GLU A 168 -24.05 1.13 -61.99
N LYS A 169 -24.72 -0.03 -61.82
CA LYS A 169 -25.48 -0.34 -60.60
C LYS A 169 -24.60 -0.68 -59.40
N ASP A 170 -23.44 -1.27 -59.65
CA ASP A 170 -22.47 -1.57 -58.59
C ASP A 170 -21.81 -0.28 -58.11
N ASP A 171 -21.61 0.72 -58.98
CA ASP A 171 -21.19 2.07 -58.58
C ASP A 171 -22.26 2.80 -57.74
N GLU A 172 -23.55 2.66 -58.06
CA GLU A 172 -24.65 3.16 -57.21
C GLU A 172 -24.67 2.49 -55.83
N GLU A 173 -24.52 1.17 -55.78
CA GLU A 173 -24.52 0.40 -54.52
C GLU A 173 -23.24 0.63 -53.70
N LEU A 174 -22.07 0.78 -54.33
CA LEU A 174 -20.82 1.20 -53.69
C LEU A 174 -20.96 2.60 -53.06
N THR A 175 -21.62 3.53 -53.76
CA THR A 175 -21.89 4.88 -53.26
C THR A 175 -22.85 4.85 -52.06
N LYS A 176 -23.87 3.99 -52.10
CA LYS A 176 -24.77 3.76 -50.97
C LYS A 176 -24.04 3.15 -49.77
N LEU A 177 -23.28 2.06 -49.96
CA LEU A 177 -22.52 1.38 -48.91
C LEU A 177 -21.42 2.27 -48.30
N LEU A 178 -20.83 3.18 -49.08
CA LEU A 178 -19.95 4.23 -48.56
C LEU A 178 -20.67 5.12 -47.56
N ASN A 179 -21.87 5.60 -47.89
CA ASN A 179 -22.64 6.49 -47.00
C ASN A 179 -23.19 5.75 -45.78
N GLU A 180 -23.75 4.54 -45.96
CA GLU A 180 -24.18 3.67 -44.85
C GLU A 180 -23.00 3.33 -43.92
N GLY A 181 -21.79 3.14 -44.47
CA GLY A 181 -20.55 2.99 -43.71
C GLY A 181 -20.20 4.21 -42.87
N LYS A 182 -20.33 5.43 -43.41
CA LYS A 182 -20.08 6.69 -42.68
C LYS A 182 -21.07 6.88 -41.53
N GLU A 183 -22.36 6.65 -41.78
CA GLU A 183 -23.41 6.72 -40.75
C GLU A 183 -23.20 5.66 -39.65
N ARG A 184 -22.87 4.42 -40.03
CA ARG A 184 -22.57 3.33 -39.09
C ARG A 184 -21.34 3.62 -38.24
N ALA A 185 -20.28 4.18 -38.83
CA ALA A 185 -19.06 4.56 -38.11
C ALA A 185 -19.34 5.65 -37.06
N GLU A 186 -20.11 6.70 -37.40
CA GLU A 186 -20.51 7.70 -36.42
C GLU A 186 -21.33 7.08 -35.27
N LYS A 187 -22.36 6.30 -35.63
CA LYS A 187 -23.25 5.66 -34.67
C LYS A 187 -22.48 4.74 -33.71
N MET A 188 -21.60 3.89 -34.23
CA MET A 188 -20.81 2.97 -33.40
C MET A 188 -19.82 3.69 -32.50
N MET A 189 -19.14 4.76 -32.97
CA MET A 189 -18.28 5.58 -32.10
C MET A 189 -19.05 6.24 -30.95
N ARG A 190 -20.32 6.64 -31.17
CA ARG A 190 -21.15 7.24 -30.12
C ARG A 190 -21.73 6.21 -29.16
N ASP A 191 -22.22 5.09 -29.68
CA ASP A 191 -22.87 4.04 -28.88
C ASP A 191 -21.88 3.25 -28.01
N SER A 192 -20.65 3.00 -28.51
CA SER A 192 -19.61 2.28 -27.76
C SER A 192 -19.00 3.11 -26.62
N TYR A 193 -19.12 4.45 -26.66
CA TYR A 193 -18.54 5.37 -25.66
C TYR A 193 -19.62 6.24 -25.02
N PRO A 194 -20.61 5.64 -24.31
CA PRO A 194 -21.77 6.35 -23.80
C PRO A 194 -21.38 7.34 -22.69
N LYS A 195 -21.82 8.60 -22.83
CA LYS A 195 -21.41 9.72 -21.97
C LYS A 195 -21.68 9.52 -20.47
N THR A 196 -22.61 8.63 -20.10
CA THR A 196 -22.89 8.22 -18.72
C THR A 196 -21.67 7.66 -17.98
N ASN A 197 -20.69 7.09 -18.70
CA ASN A 197 -19.56 6.36 -18.12
C ASN A 197 -18.33 7.26 -17.90
N TYR A 198 -18.39 8.53 -18.32
CA TYR A 198 -17.26 9.46 -18.40
C TYR A 198 -17.61 10.77 -17.70
N ALA A 199 -16.65 11.43 -17.04
CA ALA A 199 -16.88 12.77 -16.50
C ALA A 199 -16.70 13.84 -17.60
N ALA A 200 -17.02 15.11 -17.29
CA ALA A 200 -17.16 16.17 -18.30
C ALA A 200 -15.88 16.43 -19.13
N GLU A 201 -14.70 16.22 -18.55
CA GLU A 201 -13.41 16.36 -19.24
C GLU A 201 -13.21 15.24 -20.26
N GLN A 202 -13.40 13.98 -19.86
CA GLN A 202 -13.29 12.82 -20.76
C GLN A 202 -14.39 12.81 -21.82
N GLN A 203 -15.61 13.29 -21.52
CA GLN A 203 -16.65 13.51 -22.53
C GLN A 203 -16.21 14.56 -23.57
N THR A 204 -15.48 15.59 -23.15
CA THR A 204 -14.96 16.64 -24.06
C THR A 204 -13.85 16.08 -24.96
N GLU A 205 -12.98 15.22 -24.42
CA GLU A 205 -11.95 14.48 -25.15
C GLU A 205 -12.56 13.51 -26.18
N ILE A 206 -13.53 12.68 -25.78
CA ILE A 206 -14.31 11.80 -26.66
C ILE A 206 -14.99 12.60 -27.78
N ASP A 207 -15.66 13.72 -27.45
CA ASP A 207 -16.27 14.58 -28.47
C ASP A 207 -15.23 15.21 -29.41
N GLN A 208 -13.98 15.44 -28.99
CA GLN A 208 -12.89 15.91 -29.87
C GLN A 208 -12.41 14.79 -30.80
N ILE A 209 -12.16 13.58 -30.28
CA ILE A 209 -11.71 12.43 -31.07
C ILE A 209 -12.77 12.04 -32.12
N ILE A 210 -14.05 11.98 -31.74
CA ILE A 210 -15.14 11.70 -32.69
C ILE A 210 -15.21 12.79 -33.78
N ARG A 211 -15.07 14.08 -33.44
CA ARG A 211 -15.04 15.16 -34.45
C ARG A 211 -13.85 15.05 -35.40
N LYS A 212 -12.65 14.76 -34.88
CA LYS A 212 -11.42 14.54 -35.65
C LYS A 212 -11.63 13.45 -36.71
N TYR A 213 -12.13 12.29 -36.30
CA TYR A 213 -12.32 11.17 -37.23
C TYR A 213 -13.53 11.33 -38.13
N MET A 214 -14.62 11.96 -37.70
CA MET A 214 -15.76 12.23 -38.59
C MET A 214 -15.45 13.20 -39.73
N THR A 215 -14.51 14.14 -39.56
CA THR A 215 -14.01 14.94 -40.70
C THR A 215 -13.39 14.04 -41.76
N LEU A 216 -12.44 13.19 -41.37
CA LEU A 216 -11.72 12.27 -42.27
C LEU A 216 -12.67 11.23 -42.89
N ILE A 217 -13.59 10.68 -42.11
CA ILE A 217 -14.62 9.72 -42.55
C ILE A 217 -15.58 10.37 -43.56
N ASN A 218 -15.92 11.65 -43.39
CA ASN A 218 -16.74 12.36 -44.37
C ASN A 218 -15.98 12.63 -45.68
N GLU A 219 -14.68 12.94 -45.61
CA GLU A 219 -13.79 13.10 -46.78
C GLU A 219 -13.50 11.76 -47.50
N ALA A 220 -13.63 10.63 -46.81
CA ALA A 220 -13.31 9.30 -47.33
C ALA A 220 -14.07 8.95 -48.62
N SER A 221 -13.33 8.36 -49.56
CA SER A 221 -13.75 8.00 -50.92
C SER A 221 -14.21 6.55 -51.06
N LYS A 222 -13.91 5.69 -50.09
CA LYS A 222 -14.17 4.23 -50.12
C LYS A 222 -14.54 3.69 -48.74
N ALA A 223 -15.26 2.56 -48.71
CA ALA A 223 -15.66 1.90 -47.47
C ALA A 223 -14.45 1.43 -46.62
N SER A 224 -13.36 1.00 -47.26
CA SER A 224 -12.06 0.74 -46.62
C SER A 224 -11.60 1.92 -45.79
N GLU A 225 -11.52 3.09 -46.42
CA GLU A 225 -11.00 4.31 -45.82
C GLU A 225 -11.85 4.74 -44.61
N VAL A 226 -13.18 4.64 -44.71
CA VAL A 226 -14.09 4.83 -43.57
C VAL A 226 -13.82 3.84 -42.43
N ASN A 227 -13.65 2.55 -42.75
CA ASN A 227 -13.40 1.51 -41.76
C ASN A 227 -12.03 1.65 -41.08
N ASP A 228 -10.98 1.96 -41.83
CA ASP A 228 -9.62 2.10 -41.33
C ASP A 228 -9.50 3.35 -40.45
N LEU A 229 -10.24 4.41 -40.76
CA LEU A 229 -10.39 5.59 -39.91
C LEU A 229 -11.23 5.30 -38.66
N TYR A 230 -12.34 4.57 -38.77
CA TYR A 230 -13.12 4.10 -37.62
C TYR A 230 -12.27 3.22 -36.67
N THR A 231 -11.42 2.36 -37.21
CA THR A 231 -10.48 1.51 -36.46
C THR A 231 -9.51 2.37 -35.63
N GLN A 232 -8.92 3.39 -36.26
CA GLN A 232 -8.03 4.34 -35.57
C GLN A 232 -8.79 5.15 -34.51
N ALA A 233 -10.03 5.55 -34.79
CA ALA A 233 -10.88 6.27 -33.84
C ALA A 233 -11.18 5.44 -32.59
N VAL A 234 -11.57 4.17 -32.75
CA VAL A 234 -11.82 3.25 -31.62
C VAL A 234 -10.55 3.00 -30.82
N ALA A 235 -9.39 2.87 -31.47
CA ALA A 235 -8.11 2.75 -30.77
C ALA A 235 -7.80 3.98 -29.89
N GLU A 236 -7.98 5.19 -30.40
CA GLU A 236 -7.75 6.43 -29.66
C GLU A 236 -8.80 6.66 -28.55
N LEU A 237 -10.09 6.37 -28.84
CA LEU A 237 -11.16 6.41 -27.84
C LEU A 237 -10.96 5.38 -26.72
N SER A 238 -10.38 4.21 -27.00
CA SER A 238 -10.10 3.19 -25.98
C SER A 238 -9.07 3.60 -24.92
N MET A 239 -8.28 4.66 -25.17
CA MET A 239 -7.32 5.22 -24.21
C MET A 239 -7.97 6.18 -23.21
N VAL A 240 -9.20 6.64 -23.48
CA VAL A 240 -9.91 7.56 -22.59
C VAL A 240 -10.51 6.80 -21.41
N LYS A 241 -9.99 7.04 -20.21
CA LYS A 241 -10.39 6.33 -18.98
C LYS A 241 -11.84 6.65 -18.60
N THR A 242 -12.57 5.63 -18.14
CA THR A 242 -13.91 5.83 -17.57
C THR A 242 -13.83 6.57 -16.23
N LYS A 243 -14.94 7.16 -15.79
CA LYS A 243 -15.04 7.80 -14.47
C LYS A 243 -14.59 6.85 -13.34
N LYS A 244 -14.98 5.57 -13.42
CA LYS A 244 -14.64 4.54 -12.41
C LYS A 244 -13.14 4.29 -12.29
N GLU A 245 -12.40 4.38 -13.39
CA GLU A 245 -10.95 4.19 -13.42
C GLU A 245 -10.22 5.44 -12.89
N VAL A 246 -10.68 6.63 -13.27
CA VAL A 246 -10.17 7.90 -12.72
C VAL A 246 -10.41 8.00 -11.21
N ASP A 247 -11.61 7.67 -10.74
CA ASP A 247 -11.96 7.63 -9.31
C ASP A 247 -11.04 6.63 -8.54
N LYS A 248 -10.73 5.47 -9.15
CA LYS A 248 -9.82 4.45 -8.58
C LYS A 248 -8.36 4.93 -8.50
N GLU A 249 -7.81 5.47 -9.59
CA GLU A 249 -6.44 6.00 -9.61
C GLU A 249 -6.26 7.16 -8.62
N ALA A 250 -7.28 8.00 -8.45
CA ALA A 250 -7.29 9.06 -7.45
C ALA A 250 -7.32 8.54 -6.01
N GLU A 251 -7.95 7.40 -5.73
CA GLU A 251 -7.84 6.72 -4.42
C GLU A 251 -6.46 6.08 -4.20
N GLU A 252 -5.91 5.39 -5.19
CA GLU A 252 -4.62 4.71 -5.09
C GLU A 252 -3.48 5.73 -4.90
N SER A 253 -3.52 6.85 -5.64
CA SER A 253 -2.60 7.98 -5.47
C SER A 253 -2.64 8.58 -4.06
N LYS A 254 -3.83 8.78 -3.49
CA LYS A 254 -3.99 9.30 -2.11
C LYS A 254 -3.41 8.35 -1.07
N LYS A 255 -3.65 7.04 -1.21
CA LYS A 255 -3.12 6.02 -0.30
C LYS A 255 -1.58 6.00 -0.31
N GLN A 256 -0.97 6.22 -1.48
CA GLN A 256 0.49 6.31 -1.63
C GLN A 256 1.08 7.64 -1.09
N GLU A 257 0.37 8.75 -1.24
CA GLU A 257 0.76 10.04 -0.64
C GLU A 257 0.64 10.01 0.90
N GLU A 258 -0.36 9.31 1.44
CA GLU A 258 -0.57 9.14 2.87
C GLU A 258 0.46 8.17 3.50
N SER A 259 0.81 7.07 2.82
CA SER A 259 1.85 6.15 3.30
C SER A 259 3.23 6.82 3.35
N SER A 260 3.63 7.54 2.30
CA SER A 260 4.93 8.22 2.24
C SER A 260 5.04 9.37 3.27
N LYS A 261 3.97 10.13 3.53
CA LYS A 261 3.94 11.11 4.63
C LYS A 261 4.10 10.46 6.00
N LYS A 262 3.53 9.27 6.21
CA LYS A 262 3.70 8.50 7.45
C LYS A 262 5.14 8.03 7.63
N GLU A 263 5.76 7.45 6.60
CA GLU A 263 7.16 7.00 6.63
C GLU A 263 8.13 8.13 6.98
N VAL A 264 7.98 9.30 6.35
CA VAL A 264 8.80 10.49 6.65
C VAL A 264 8.65 10.95 8.10
N SER A 265 7.43 10.88 8.66
CA SER A 265 7.16 11.23 10.06
C SER A 265 7.79 10.23 11.04
N GLU A 266 7.74 8.92 10.73
CA GLU A 266 8.35 7.87 11.54
C GLU A 266 9.88 7.90 11.47
N GLN A 267 10.46 8.21 10.30
CA GLN A 267 11.91 8.44 10.14
C GLN A 267 12.38 9.64 10.98
N ALA A 268 11.72 10.80 10.87
CA ALA A 268 12.09 11.99 11.63
C ALA A 268 12.02 11.76 13.15
N LEU A 269 11.03 10.97 13.63
CA LEU A 269 10.95 10.56 15.03
C LEU A 269 12.08 9.60 15.44
N ARG A 270 12.49 8.69 14.56
CA ARG A 270 13.61 7.76 14.81
C ARG A 270 14.96 8.48 14.89
N GLU A 271 15.20 9.42 13.98
CA GLU A 271 16.42 10.24 13.97
C GLU A 271 16.52 11.14 15.21
N ALA A 272 15.42 11.81 15.57
CA ALA A 272 15.37 12.63 16.79
C ALA A 272 15.62 11.83 18.07
N LYS A 273 15.17 10.57 18.15
CA LYS A 273 15.47 9.67 19.28
C LYS A 273 16.96 9.34 19.36
N ALA A 274 17.57 8.99 18.23
CA ALA A 274 18.99 8.64 18.16
C ALA A 274 19.88 9.83 18.57
N GLU A 275 19.63 11.02 18.02
CA GLU A 275 20.38 12.23 18.38
C GLU A 275 20.16 12.63 19.84
N ALA A 276 18.94 12.50 20.37
CA ALA A 276 18.68 12.78 21.78
C ALA A 276 19.44 11.86 22.75
N ILE A 277 19.61 10.58 22.41
CA ILE A 277 20.42 9.63 23.20
C ILE A 277 21.91 9.98 23.07
N ALA A 278 22.38 10.34 21.87
CA ALA A 278 23.76 10.74 21.64
C ALA A 278 24.13 12.06 22.35
N GLU A 279 23.23 13.05 22.40
CA GLU A 279 23.41 14.27 23.19
C GLU A 279 23.53 13.99 24.70
N ILE A 280 22.74 13.05 25.23
CA ILE A 280 22.86 12.62 26.64
C ILE A 280 24.24 12.00 26.90
N GLN A 281 24.73 11.14 26.01
CA GLN A 281 26.07 10.54 26.13
C GLN A 281 27.17 11.61 26.07
N ARG A 282 27.11 12.54 25.10
CA ARG A 282 28.03 13.68 25.01
C ARG A 282 28.04 14.56 26.26
N SER A 283 26.92 14.66 26.98
CA SER A 283 26.83 15.49 28.21
C SER A 283 27.65 14.97 29.40
N ILE A 284 28.17 13.74 29.33
CA ILE A 284 29.09 13.16 30.33
C ILE A 284 30.49 12.84 29.78
N GLU A 285 30.75 13.08 28.50
CA GLU A 285 32.06 12.81 27.88
C GLU A 285 33.15 13.71 28.50
N GLY A 286 34.22 13.09 29.00
CA GLY A 286 35.34 13.79 29.65
C GLY A 286 35.16 14.02 31.17
N ASN A 287 33.97 13.76 31.74
CA ASN A 287 33.77 13.84 33.19
C ASN A 287 34.29 12.58 33.89
N GLU A 288 35.11 12.75 34.94
CA GLU A 288 35.45 11.65 35.84
C GLU A 288 34.51 11.58 37.05
N TYR A 289 34.17 10.36 37.46
CA TYR A 289 33.26 10.06 38.56
C TYR A 289 33.81 8.93 39.44
N ARG A 290 33.51 8.97 40.75
CA ARG A 290 33.76 7.84 41.67
C ARG A 290 32.74 6.73 41.40
N MET A 291 33.02 5.50 41.83
CA MET A 291 32.22 4.31 41.49
C MET A 291 30.71 4.46 41.76
N THR A 292 30.33 5.09 42.87
CA THR A 292 28.92 5.34 43.22
C THR A 292 28.25 6.29 42.22
N GLN A 293 28.84 7.47 41.98
CA GLN A 293 28.37 8.47 41.04
C GLN A 293 28.33 7.94 39.60
N TYR A 294 29.32 7.13 39.20
CA TYR A 294 29.31 6.45 37.91
C TYR A 294 28.11 5.51 37.76
N ASN A 295 27.80 4.71 38.78
CA ASN A 295 26.64 3.81 38.76
C ASN A 295 25.31 4.59 38.69
N GLU A 296 25.19 5.72 39.41
CA GLU A 296 24.03 6.62 39.32
C GLU A 296 23.88 7.22 37.90
N VAL A 297 24.98 7.66 37.28
CA VAL A 297 25.01 8.14 35.88
C VAL A 297 24.52 7.05 34.92
N GLN A 298 25.00 5.81 35.04
CA GLN A 298 24.56 4.71 34.16
C GLN A 298 23.06 4.39 34.34
N GLN A 299 22.54 4.41 35.58
CA GLN A 299 21.11 4.20 35.85
C GLN A 299 20.24 5.31 35.24
N ILE A 300 20.67 6.57 35.36
CA ILE A 300 19.97 7.72 34.77
C ILE A 300 19.96 7.61 33.23
N ILE A 301 21.11 7.29 32.62
CA ILE A 301 21.20 7.12 31.16
C ILE A 301 20.28 6.00 30.68
N ALA A 302 20.34 4.81 31.30
CA ALA A 302 19.47 3.70 30.92
C ALA A 302 17.97 4.05 31.01
N ALA A 303 17.53 4.64 32.12
CA ALA A 303 16.14 5.00 32.34
C ALA A 303 15.62 6.06 31.35
N TYR A 304 16.42 7.08 31.01
CA TYR A 304 16.01 8.08 30.03
C TYR A 304 16.15 7.61 28.57
N THR A 305 17.11 6.74 28.26
CA THR A 305 17.18 6.06 26.96
C THR A 305 15.91 5.24 26.69
N GLU A 306 15.39 4.50 27.68
CA GLU A 306 14.12 3.78 27.57
C GLU A 306 12.95 4.75 27.30
N ARG A 307 12.84 5.84 28.06
CA ARG A 307 11.76 6.84 27.88
C ARG A 307 11.80 7.52 26.51
N ILE A 308 12.99 7.85 26.01
CA ILE A 308 13.18 8.40 24.66
C ILE A 308 12.78 7.38 23.60
N ASN A 309 13.18 6.11 23.73
CA ASN A 309 12.78 5.04 22.82
C ASN A 309 11.25 4.84 22.81
N ASN A 310 10.59 4.93 23.96
CA ASN A 310 9.13 4.82 24.11
C ASN A 310 8.35 6.11 23.74
N ALA A 311 9.02 7.24 23.49
CA ALA A 311 8.37 8.51 23.16
C ALA A 311 7.62 8.44 21.82
N LYS A 312 6.38 8.96 21.78
CA LYS A 312 5.50 8.90 20.59
C LYS A 312 5.55 10.15 19.69
N GLY A 313 6.44 11.11 19.96
CA GLY A 313 6.57 12.32 19.16
C GLY A 313 7.75 13.21 19.58
N LEU A 314 8.16 14.10 18.68
CA LEU A 314 9.37 14.95 18.82
C LEU A 314 9.38 15.79 20.10
N ALA A 315 8.23 16.35 20.49
CA ALA A 315 8.08 17.14 21.71
C ALA A 315 8.25 16.31 23.01
N SER A 316 7.96 15.01 22.97
CA SER A 316 8.25 14.09 24.09
C SER A 316 9.73 13.72 24.12
N VAL A 317 10.34 13.42 22.96
CA VAL A 317 11.79 13.13 22.86
C VAL A 317 12.63 14.30 23.41
N SER A 318 12.33 15.53 22.98
CA SER A 318 13.04 16.73 23.46
C SER A 318 12.87 16.98 24.97
N ARG A 319 11.69 16.66 25.52
CA ARG A 319 11.38 16.77 26.96
C ARG A 319 12.18 15.77 27.79
N GLU A 320 12.17 14.49 27.40
CA GLU A 320 12.92 13.45 28.11
C GLU A 320 14.44 13.70 28.01
N LYS A 321 14.94 14.16 26.85
CA LYS A 321 16.33 14.61 26.69
C LYS A 321 16.70 15.71 27.71
N SER A 322 15.88 16.74 27.78
CA SER A 322 16.10 17.88 28.69
C SER A 322 16.05 17.44 30.16
N ALA A 323 15.15 16.53 30.51
CA ALA A 323 15.04 15.96 31.86
C ALA A 323 16.23 15.05 32.22
N ALA A 324 16.77 14.30 31.25
CA ALA A 324 17.96 13.46 31.44
C ALA A 324 19.20 14.30 31.74
N ILE A 325 19.49 15.32 30.93
CA ILE A 325 20.63 16.24 31.12
C ILE A 325 20.48 16.98 32.46
N ALA A 326 19.27 17.44 32.82
CA ALA A 326 18.98 18.07 34.11
C ALA A 326 19.01 17.11 35.32
N ALA A 327 19.02 15.79 35.11
CA ALA A 327 19.27 14.80 36.14
C ALA A 327 20.76 14.51 36.29
N LEU A 328 21.48 14.32 35.18
CA LEU A 328 22.93 14.09 35.15
C LEU A 328 23.72 15.28 35.73
N ALA A 329 23.29 16.51 35.46
CA ALA A 329 23.89 17.73 36.00
C ALA A 329 23.79 17.90 37.54
N LYS A 330 23.15 16.95 38.25
CA LYS A 330 23.12 16.89 39.72
C LYS A 330 24.16 15.93 40.31
N ILE A 331 24.77 15.07 39.48
CA ILE A 331 25.77 14.11 39.93
C ILE A 331 27.14 14.80 39.92
N LYS A 332 27.77 14.89 41.11
CA LYS A 332 29.05 15.57 41.27
C LYS A 332 30.19 14.78 40.61
N THR A 333 31.10 15.48 39.94
CA THR A 333 32.34 14.90 39.38
C THR A 333 33.40 14.68 40.47
N ASN A 334 34.48 13.97 40.14
CA ASN A 334 35.64 13.83 41.03
C ASN A 334 36.20 15.18 41.49
N GLU A 335 36.35 16.14 40.57
CA GLU A 335 36.84 17.49 40.83
C GLU A 335 35.96 18.25 41.84
N GLN A 336 34.64 18.12 41.71
CA GLN A 336 33.67 18.74 42.61
C GLN A 336 33.64 18.09 43.99
N LEU A 337 33.85 16.77 44.07
CA LEU A 337 33.92 16.06 45.36
C LEU A 337 35.23 16.35 46.10
N ASN A 338 36.37 16.34 45.40
CA ASN A 338 37.67 16.63 45.99
C ASN A 338 37.73 18.06 46.55
N SER A 339 37.22 19.05 45.81
CA SER A 339 37.20 20.46 46.26
C SER A 339 36.24 20.73 47.43
N GLU A 340 35.17 19.93 47.58
CA GLU A 340 34.33 19.95 48.80
C GLU A 340 35.04 19.31 50.00
N GLU A 341 35.80 18.23 49.80
CA GLU A 341 36.59 17.58 50.84
C GLU A 341 37.75 18.47 51.33
N GLU A 342 38.50 19.10 50.42
CA GLU A 342 39.54 20.10 50.76
C GLU A 342 38.95 21.30 51.53
N SER A 343 37.80 21.82 51.10
CA SER A 343 37.09 22.91 51.79
C SER A 343 36.64 22.52 53.19
N SER A 344 36.17 21.27 53.37
CA SER A 344 35.73 20.75 54.67
C SER A 344 36.91 20.62 55.66
N GLN A 345 38.04 20.08 55.21
CA GLN A 345 39.26 20.00 56.02
C GLN A 345 39.79 21.39 56.42
N GLY A 346 39.70 22.37 55.52
CA GLY A 346 40.04 23.77 55.83
C GLY A 346 39.15 24.37 56.91
N GLN A 347 37.86 24.06 56.93
CA GLN A 347 36.92 24.52 57.97
C GLN A 347 37.19 23.86 59.33
N GLU A 348 37.52 22.57 59.34
CA GLU A 348 37.84 21.82 60.56
C GLU A 348 39.12 22.36 61.22
N LEU A 349 40.17 22.62 60.42
CA LEU A 349 41.41 23.26 60.87
C LEU A 349 41.19 24.66 61.47
N GLU A 350 40.35 25.48 60.85
CA GLU A 350 40.04 26.84 61.33
C GLU A 350 39.20 26.82 62.63
N SER A 351 38.31 25.83 62.75
CA SER A 351 37.53 25.60 63.98
C SER A 351 38.44 25.23 65.15
N GLU A 352 39.36 24.29 64.95
CA GLU A 352 40.34 23.89 65.96
C GLU A 352 41.27 25.03 66.35
N ARG A 353 41.76 25.81 65.37
CA ARG A 353 42.56 27.01 65.62
C ARG A 353 41.82 28.01 66.51
N SER A 354 40.54 28.24 66.24
CA SER A 354 39.70 29.15 67.02
C SER A 354 39.44 28.64 68.45
N ALA A 355 39.31 27.31 68.63
CA ALA A 355 39.21 26.68 69.94
C ALA A 355 40.51 26.84 70.74
N ALA A 356 41.64 26.41 70.20
CA ALA A 356 42.94 26.50 70.87
C ALA A 356 43.36 27.94 71.21
N LEU A 357 43.04 28.92 70.37
CA LEU A 357 43.29 30.34 70.67
C LEU A 357 42.40 30.87 71.80
N THR A 358 41.19 30.33 71.95
CA THR A 358 40.28 30.67 73.05
C THR A 358 40.77 30.04 74.35
N GLU A 359 41.11 28.74 74.31
CA GLU A 359 41.64 27.98 75.44
C GLU A 359 42.91 28.64 76.00
N LEU A 360 43.91 28.91 75.15
CA LEU A 360 45.15 29.63 75.49
C LEU A 360 44.89 31.00 76.14
N GLN A 361 43.89 31.76 75.67
CA GLN A 361 43.53 33.06 76.24
C GLN A 361 42.83 32.96 77.60
N THR A 362 42.27 31.79 77.94
CA THR A 362 41.59 31.52 79.21
C THR A 362 42.39 30.67 80.20
N TYR A 363 43.50 30.07 79.76
CA TYR A 363 44.32 29.14 80.54
C TYR A 363 44.88 29.73 81.84
N VAL A 364 45.18 31.04 81.84
CA VAL A 364 45.68 31.79 83.01
C VAL A 364 44.88 33.06 83.23
N ASP A 365 44.41 33.30 84.47
CA ASP A 365 44.01 34.64 84.87
C ASP A 365 45.28 35.48 85.05
N ILE A 366 45.53 36.36 84.07
CA ILE A 366 46.69 37.24 84.08
C ILE A 366 46.75 38.07 85.36
N ASP A 367 45.62 38.43 85.99
CA ASP A 367 45.63 39.38 87.09
C ASP A 367 46.21 38.84 88.40
N GLU A 368 46.34 37.51 88.56
CA GLU A 368 47.00 36.85 89.70
C GLU A 368 48.54 37.03 89.72
N TYR A 369 49.15 37.42 88.59
CA TYR A 369 50.61 37.53 88.43
C TYR A 369 51.19 38.92 88.79
N ASP A 370 52.47 38.97 89.17
CA ASP A 370 53.19 40.23 89.42
C ASP A 370 53.57 41.00 88.14
N THR A 371 54.02 42.26 88.28
CA THR A 371 54.35 43.12 87.13
C THR A 371 55.47 42.59 86.22
N GLN A 372 56.40 41.77 86.72
CA GLN A 372 57.42 41.12 85.90
C GLN A 372 56.88 39.84 85.26
N GLN A 373 56.16 39.02 86.03
CA GLN A 373 55.51 37.79 85.54
C GLN A 373 54.47 38.08 84.44
N LYS A 374 53.61 39.09 84.61
CA LYS A 374 52.65 39.58 83.59
C LYS A 374 53.32 39.89 82.26
N ASN A 375 54.54 40.43 82.28
CA ASN A 375 55.32 40.71 81.06
C ASN A 375 55.95 39.46 80.42
N VAL A 376 56.06 38.35 81.14
CA VAL A 376 56.47 37.04 80.60
C VAL A 376 55.25 36.31 80.03
N VAL A 377 54.16 36.22 80.79
CA VAL A 377 52.87 35.64 80.37
C VAL A 377 52.38 36.27 79.06
N MET A 378 52.31 37.61 78.97
CA MET A 378 51.88 38.29 77.74
C MET A 378 52.78 37.99 76.52
N ARG A 379 54.07 37.70 76.73
CA ARG A 379 54.97 37.33 75.63
C ARG A 379 54.72 35.91 75.15
N ILE A 380 54.50 34.97 76.07
CA ILE A 380 54.17 33.57 75.74
C ILE A 380 52.83 33.54 75.00
N LEU A 381 51.77 34.13 75.56
CA LEU A 381 50.46 34.21 74.94
C LEU A 381 50.51 34.81 73.53
N ASN A 382 51.27 35.90 73.32
CA ASN A 382 51.40 36.54 72.01
C ASN A 382 52.22 35.69 71.01
N ASP A 383 53.33 35.08 71.43
CA ASP A 383 54.17 34.23 70.56
C ASP A 383 53.38 32.99 70.10
N TYR A 384 52.71 32.31 71.02
CA TYR A 384 51.90 31.14 70.70
C TYR A 384 50.61 31.46 69.96
N THR A 385 49.99 32.62 70.21
CA THR A 385 48.92 33.13 69.34
C THR A 385 49.42 33.25 67.89
N ILE A 386 50.62 33.77 67.66
CA ILE A 386 51.18 33.89 66.30
C ILE A 386 51.50 32.50 65.71
N ARG A 387 52.09 31.58 66.50
CA ARG A 387 52.41 30.21 66.03
C ARG A 387 51.14 29.41 65.68
N ILE A 388 50.12 29.43 66.54
CA ILE A 388 48.83 28.73 66.32
C ILE A 388 48.10 29.31 65.10
N ASN A 389 48.15 30.63 64.87
CA ASN A 389 47.62 31.24 63.64
C ASN A 389 48.40 30.87 62.36
N ALA A 390 49.68 30.49 62.49
CA ALA A 390 50.51 30.05 61.36
C ALA A 390 50.46 28.54 61.09
N ALA A 391 49.93 27.75 62.04
CA ALA A 391 49.91 26.30 62.00
C ALA A 391 49.06 25.74 60.84
N GLN A 392 49.55 24.66 60.22
CA GLN A 392 49.01 24.07 58.99
C GLN A 392 48.31 22.72 59.21
N SER A 393 48.31 22.20 60.44
CA SER A 393 47.57 20.97 60.81
C SER A 393 46.99 21.06 62.22
N ILE A 394 45.99 20.22 62.51
CA ILE A 394 45.37 20.07 63.83
C ILE A 394 46.42 19.60 64.86
N ASP A 395 47.23 18.60 64.52
CA ASP A 395 48.35 18.12 65.35
C ASP A 395 49.34 19.24 65.72
N GLU A 396 49.62 20.17 64.80
CA GLU A 396 50.48 21.32 65.05
C GLU A 396 49.80 22.34 65.97
N ILE A 397 48.51 22.63 65.78
CA ILE A 397 47.73 23.51 66.68
C ILE A 397 47.72 22.95 68.11
N GLN A 398 47.40 21.67 68.28
CA GLN A 398 47.34 21.02 69.60
C GLN A 398 48.72 20.92 70.26
N GLY A 399 49.77 20.57 69.50
CA GLY A 399 51.14 20.55 70.00
C GLY A 399 51.64 21.94 70.40
N LEU A 400 51.25 23.00 69.68
CA LEU A 400 51.55 24.38 70.03
C LEU A 400 50.79 24.87 71.26
N LEU A 401 49.54 24.43 71.45
CA LEU A 401 48.77 24.74 72.66
C LEU A 401 49.46 24.14 73.89
N GLY A 402 49.75 22.83 73.89
CA GLY A 402 50.45 22.18 75.00
C GLY A 402 51.85 22.77 75.28
N GLU A 403 52.62 23.10 74.23
CA GLU A 403 53.90 23.83 74.36
C GLU A 403 53.74 25.21 75.05
N ALA A 404 52.58 25.86 74.91
CA ALA A 404 52.28 27.15 75.51
C ALA A 404 51.86 27.00 76.98
N GLU A 405 51.01 26.02 77.26
CA GLU A 405 50.53 25.66 78.61
C GLU A 405 51.69 25.27 79.53
N ASP A 406 52.56 24.33 79.12
CA ASP A 406 53.79 23.95 79.83
C ASP A 406 54.64 25.19 80.20
N LYS A 407 54.73 26.17 79.30
CA LYS A 407 55.51 27.40 79.49
C LYS A 407 54.83 28.45 80.35
N LEU A 408 53.51 28.41 80.50
CA LEU A 408 52.75 29.27 81.40
C LEU A 408 52.81 28.71 82.84
N ASP A 409 52.75 27.39 82.99
CA ASP A 409 52.93 26.71 84.28
C ASP A 409 54.34 26.91 84.87
N ASP A 410 55.38 26.95 84.02
CA ASP A 410 56.76 27.25 84.41
C ASP A 410 56.93 28.68 85.03
N VAL A 411 55.93 29.58 84.93
CA VAL A 411 55.95 30.95 85.50
C VAL A 411 55.58 30.99 87.00
N SER A 412 56.13 30.05 87.77
CA SER A 412 56.27 30.03 89.24
C SER A 412 55.01 30.37 90.08
N HIS A 413 54.26 29.34 90.49
CA HIS A 413 53.04 29.50 91.31
C HIS A 413 53.25 30.04 92.74
N THR A 414 52.17 30.62 93.30
CA THR A 414 51.78 30.37 94.70
C THR A 414 50.53 29.48 94.74
N ALA A 415 50.74 28.21 95.11
CA ALA A 415 49.86 27.04 94.95
C ALA A 415 48.51 27.06 95.72
N PRO A 416 47.51 26.17 95.41
CA PRO A 416 47.67 24.88 94.68
C PRO A 416 46.63 24.53 93.58
N SER A 417 47.10 23.69 92.65
CA SER A 417 46.37 23.13 91.50
C SER A 417 45.54 21.86 91.82
N ARG A 418 44.73 21.42 90.84
CA ARG A 418 44.04 20.11 90.81
C ARG A 418 43.94 19.59 89.35
N PRO A 419 43.66 18.29 89.11
CA PRO A 419 44.63 17.49 88.37
C PRO A 419 44.10 16.83 87.08
N SER A 420 45.03 16.36 86.26
CA SER A 420 44.78 15.49 85.10
C SER A 420 44.04 14.20 85.50
N GLN A 421 43.05 13.79 84.70
CA GLN A 421 42.58 12.40 84.61
C GLN A 421 42.06 12.07 83.21
N GLU A 422 42.39 10.88 82.73
CA GLU A 422 41.82 10.29 81.51
C GLU A 422 40.40 9.73 81.77
N SER A 423 39.57 9.78 80.72
CA SER A 423 38.60 8.75 80.31
C SER A 423 37.34 8.41 81.15
N SER A 424 36.23 8.33 80.41
CA SER A 424 35.08 7.40 80.54
C SER A 424 33.85 7.69 81.43
N GLN A 425 32.72 7.86 80.73
CA GLN A 425 31.40 7.23 80.93
C GLN A 425 30.39 7.65 82.05
N GLN A 426 29.25 8.15 81.54
CA GLN A 426 27.83 7.81 81.87
C GLN A 426 27.06 8.41 83.08
N SER A 427 25.93 9.07 82.72
CA SER A 427 24.60 9.03 83.39
C SER A 427 24.41 9.81 84.72
N SER A 428 23.24 10.31 85.14
CA SER A 428 21.84 10.06 84.72
C SER A 428 20.86 11.25 84.96
N GLN A 429 19.82 11.35 84.13
CA GLN A 429 18.39 11.68 84.41
C GLN A 429 17.95 12.74 85.46
N GLU A 430 17.07 13.65 85.01
CA GLU A 430 15.83 14.08 85.70
C GLU A 430 14.81 14.47 84.58
N SER A 431 13.72 13.74 84.27
CA SER A 431 12.54 13.27 85.01
C SER A 431 11.34 14.25 84.95
N SER A 432 10.35 13.94 84.10
CA SER A 432 8.92 14.31 84.28
C SER A 432 7.99 13.49 83.37
N ARG A 433 7.22 12.59 84.02
CA ARG A 433 5.80 12.18 83.82
C ARG A 433 5.06 12.57 82.51
N GLU A 434 4.13 11.79 81.95
CA GLU A 434 3.48 10.46 82.23
C GLU A 434 2.68 10.11 80.91
N SER A 435 2.14 8.94 80.57
CA SER A 435 1.75 7.70 81.29
C SER A 435 1.69 6.47 80.34
N GLU A 436 1.44 5.28 80.91
CA GLU A 436 1.21 3.95 80.30
C GLU A 436 -0.30 3.66 80.00
N PRO A 437 -0.80 2.47 79.54
CA PRO A 437 -0.14 1.12 79.41
C PRO A 437 -0.41 0.25 78.14
N GLU A 438 0.58 -0.61 77.83
CA GLU A 438 0.52 -2.07 77.45
C GLU A 438 -0.45 -2.62 76.34
N PRO A 439 -0.50 -3.95 76.02
CA PRO A 439 0.52 -4.63 75.18
C PRO A 439 -0.04 -5.65 74.15
N GLN A 440 0.81 -6.25 73.29
CA GLN A 440 1.02 -7.72 73.16
C GLN A 440 1.97 -8.10 71.99
N SER A 441 2.28 -9.40 71.83
CA SER A 441 3.51 -9.93 71.21
C SER A 441 3.33 -11.07 70.19
N SER A 442 4.10 -11.04 69.10
CA SER A 442 4.72 -12.20 68.39
C SER A 442 5.76 -11.63 67.39
N VAL A 443 6.98 -12.15 67.17
CA VAL A 443 7.56 -13.50 67.16
C VAL A 443 7.18 -14.33 65.91
N GLU A 444 8.10 -14.38 64.93
CA GLU A 444 8.62 -15.63 64.35
C GLU A 444 9.90 -15.41 63.50
N GLN A 445 10.61 -16.49 63.17
CA GLN A 445 11.84 -16.55 62.34
C GLN A 445 11.68 -17.62 61.26
N SER A 446 12.45 -17.59 60.14
CA SER A 446 13.21 -18.77 59.61
C SER A 446 13.86 -18.57 58.21
N SER A 447 15.06 -19.15 58.05
CA SER A 447 15.76 -19.76 56.86
C SER A 447 15.46 -19.30 55.40
N GLU A 448 16.43 -18.98 54.52
CA GLU A 448 17.50 -19.83 53.90
C GLU A 448 17.00 -21.03 53.02
N PRO A 449 17.73 -21.50 51.94
CA PRO A 449 18.00 -20.80 50.65
C PRO A 449 17.98 -21.74 49.38
N GLU A 450 18.56 -21.27 48.24
CA GLU A 450 19.15 -22.01 47.08
C GLU A 450 18.34 -22.58 45.87
N SER A 451 19.07 -22.70 44.72
CA SER A 451 18.84 -23.54 43.50
C SER A 451 17.76 -23.08 42.48
N SER A 452 17.65 -23.52 41.19
CA SER A 452 18.53 -24.07 40.11
C SER A 452 17.64 -24.40 38.86
N VAL A 453 18.02 -24.46 37.56
CA VAL A 453 19.15 -24.02 36.70
C VAL A 453 18.72 -24.18 35.19
N GLU A 454 19.48 -23.64 34.21
CA GLU A 454 19.40 -23.95 32.73
C GLU A 454 18.07 -23.62 31.97
N GLU A 455 17.94 -23.82 30.64
CA GLU A 455 18.67 -23.17 29.51
C GLU A 455 17.87 -23.29 28.17
N SER A 456 18.12 -22.37 27.23
CA SER A 456 18.08 -22.58 25.75
C SER A 456 16.75 -22.59 24.95
N SER A 457 16.96 -22.42 23.63
CA SER A 457 16.19 -22.98 22.49
C SER A 457 15.04 -22.20 21.80
N LYS A 458 15.26 -22.03 20.48
CA LYS A 458 14.40 -21.61 19.35
C LYS A 458 14.48 -22.76 18.31
N PRO A 459 13.80 -22.71 17.15
CA PRO A 459 12.41 -22.36 16.83
C PRO A 459 11.74 -23.51 16.00
N ASP A 460 10.52 -23.33 15.45
CA ASP A 460 10.10 -24.11 14.28
C ASP A 460 9.04 -23.39 13.39
N SER A 461 8.71 -24.04 12.29
CA SER A 461 7.87 -23.78 11.11
C SER A 461 6.34 -23.91 11.39
N SER A 462 5.39 -23.87 10.43
CA SER A 462 5.42 -24.05 8.97
C SER A 462 4.25 -23.38 8.21
N GLU A 463 4.31 -23.41 6.87
CA GLU A 463 3.13 -23.30 5.98
C GLU A 463 2.28 -24.59 6.05
N PRO A 464 1.08 -24.64 5.41
CA PRO A 464 1.04 -25.22 4.06
C PRO A 464 -0.03 -24.64 3.09
N GLU A 465 0.10 -24.95 1.79
CA GLU A 465 -0.99 -24.88 0.82
C GLU A 465 -1.96 -26.08 0.94
N SER A 466 -3.23 -25.95 0.50
CA SER A 466 -3.89 -26.95 -0.36
C SER A 466 -5.29 -26.56 -0.89
N SER A 467 -5.47 -26.79 -2.20
CA SER A 467 -6.68 -27.23 -2.93
C SER A 467 -8.10 -26.74 -2.56
N VAL A 468 -8.74 -26.08 -3.55
CA VAL A 468 -9.97 -26.50 -4.27
C VAL A 468 -11.04 -27.31 -3.50
N GLU A 469 -12.27 -26.78 -3.50
CA GLU A 469 -13.47 -27.62 -3.66
C GLU A 469 -14.56 -26.88 -4.48
N GLU A 470 -15.36 -27.63 -5.25
CA GLU A 470 -16.41 -27.14 -6.15
C GLU A 470 -17.70 -27.94 -5.92
N SER A 471 -18.80 -27.30 -5.48
CA SER A 471 -20.21 -27.68 -5.78
C SER A 471 -21.23 -26.92 -4.93
N SER A 472 -22.23 -26.29 -5.58
CA SER A 472 -23.67 -26.53 -5.34
C SER A 472 -24.55 -25.45 -6.00
N GLN A 473 -25.79 -25.82 -6.32
CA GLN A 473 -26.75 -24.99 -7.07
C GLN A 473 -27.51 -24.00 -6.17
N PRO A 474 -28.03 -22.87 -6.71
CA PRO A 474 -28.96 -22.01 -5.99
C PRO A 474 -30.35 -22.65 -5.87
N GLU A 475 -31.06 -22.36 -4.79
CA GLU A 475 -32.45 -22.80 -4.59
C GLU A 475 -33.43 -22.01 -5.48
N ILE A 476 -34.58 -22.64 -5.76
CA ILE A 476 -35.70 -22.05 -6.48
C ILE A 476 -36.71 -21.55 -5.45
N SER A 477 -37.08 -20.27 -5.53
CA SER A 477 -38.23 -19.72 -4.80
C SER A 477 -39.29 -19.23 -5.79
N ASP A 478 -40.37 -19.98 -5.94
CA ASP A 478 -41.61 -19.46 -6.52
C ASP A 478 -42.13 -18.31 -5.65
N GLU A 479 -42.56 -17.21 -6.26
CA GLU A 479 -43.63 -16.40 -5.68
C GLU A 479 -44.59 -15.91 -6.78
N SER A 480 -45.88 -15.91 -6.44
CA SER A 480 -46.96 -15.96 -7.43
C SER A 480 -47.65 -14.63 -7.68
N SER A 481 -47.99 -14.41 -8.95
CA SER A 481 -49.26 -13.84 -9.43
C SER A 481 -49.96 -12.78 -8.56
N SER A 482 -50.01 -11.54 -9.06
CA SER A 482 -51.17 -10.67 -8.86
C SER A 482 -51.66 -10.13 -10.21
N GLU A 483 -52.88 -10.51 -10.59
CA GLU A 483 -53.58 -9.94 -11.74
C GLU A 483 -54.13 -8.55 -11.39
N SER A 484 -54.05 -7.60 -12.33
CA SER A 484 -54.89 -6.39 -12.29
C SER A 484 -55.42 -6.08 -13.68
N THR A 485 -56.62 -6.58 -13.98
CA THR A 485 -57.33 -6.37 -15.25
C THR A 485 -57.97 -4.99 -15.32
N SER A 486 -57.70 -4.20 -16.37
CA SER A 486 -58.59 -3.11 -16.80
C SER A 486 -58.37 -2.67 -18.26
N GLU A 487 -59.22 -3.16 -19.16
CA GLU A 487 -59.57 -2.54 -20.44
C GLU A 487 -61.10 -2.27 -20.43
N PRO A 488 -61.67 -1.49 -21.38
CA PRO A 488 -61.14 -0.25 -21.95
C PRO A 488 -62.21 0.88 -21.88
N VAL A 489 -61.84 2.12 -22.20
CA VAL A 489 -62.83 3.16 -22.53
C VAL A 489 -62.39 3.91 -23.79
N SER A 490 -63.24 3.85 -24.82
CA SER A 490 -63.15 4.67 -26.03
C SER A 490 -64.09 5.88 -25.90
N GLU A 491 -63.61 7.09 -26.19
CA GLU A 491 -64.50 8.15 -26.66
C GLU A 491 -63.75 9.13 -27.57
N ALA A 492 -64.46 9.72 -28.54
CA ALA A 492 -63.85 10.49 -29.63
C ALA A 492 -64.47 11.90 -29.74
N THR A 493 -63.69 12.90 -29.30
CA THR A 493 -63.83 14.33 -29.66
C THR A 493 -62.42 14.97 -29.65
N GLY A 494 -62.11 16.01 -30.42
CA GLY A 494 -62.96 16.61 -31.45
C GLY A 494 -62.60 18.07 -31.82
N THR A 495 -61.38 18.33 -32.29
CA THR A 495 -60.95 19.54 -33.04
C THR A 495 -59.69 19.24 -33.83
#